data_AF-A0A349JDY1-F1
#
_entry.id   AF-A0A349JDY1-F1
#
_cell.length_a   1.000
_cell.length_b   1.000
_cell.length_c   1.000
_cell.angle_alpha   90.00
_cell.angle_beta   90.00
_cell.angle_gamma   90.00
#
_symmetry.space_group_name_H-M   'P 1'
#
loop_
_entity.id
_entity.type
_entity.pdbx_description
1 polymer ?
#
loop_
_entity_poly.entity_id
_entity_poly.type
_entity_poly.pdbx_seq_one_letter_code
_entity_poly.pdbx_strand_id
1 'polypeptide(L)'
;MQDPAQAMRAWLTYVPSDTLAIARMLSRDDREGRAAMQIELRAAPAWVRAFARGNGFVASEGTLEGMVAERWVLLQPRRPGLVHLLLPGDGSPALLTIAPEVVNGPRR
;
A
#
# COMPACT_ATOMS: atom_id res chain seq x y z
N MET A 1 -0.12 18.12 -8.43
CA MET A 1 -0.37 17.05 -7.44
C MET A 1 -0.36 15.73 -8.21
N GLN A 2 0.44 14.74 -7.84
CA GLN A 2 0.49 13.47 -8.58
C GLN A 2 -0.85 12.73 -8.46
N ASP A 3 -1.28 12.13 -9.56
CA ASP A 3 -2.53 11.37 -9.65
C ASP A 3 -2.37 10.03 -8.91
N PRO A 4 -3.21 9.71 -7.88
CA PRO A 4 -3.16 8.42 -7.21
C PRO A 4 -3.32 7.25 -8.18
N ALA A 5 -4.03 7.43 -9.30
CA ALA A 5 -4.13 6.40 -10.33
C ALA A 5 -2.77 6.08 -10.95
N GLN A 6 -1.96 7.10 -11.23
CA GLN A 6 -0.63 6.92 -11.82
C GLN A 6 0.30 6.19 -10.85
N ALA A 7 0.27 6.56 -9.57
CA ALA A 7 1.05 5.88 -8.53
C ALA A 7 0.62 4.42 -8.35
N MET A 8 -0.68 4.15 -8.23
CA MET A 8 -1.17 2.78 -8.07
C MET A 8 -0.86 1.93 -9.30
N ARG A 9 -1.07 2.43 -10.53
CA ARG A 9 -0.77 1.67 -11.77
C ARG A 9 0.72 1.44 -11.98
N ALA A 10 1.58 2.31 -11.46
CA ALA A 10 3.02 2.13 -11.53
C ALA A 10 3.53 0.96 -10.67
N TRP A 11 2.74 0.50 -9.69
CA TRP A 11 3.18 -0.51 -8.71
C TRP A 11 2.27 -1.75 -8.68
N LEU A 12 0.97 -1.60 -8.90
CA LEU A 12 -0.03 -2.67 -8.83
C LEU A 12 -0.34 -3.25 -10.21
N THR A 13 -0.67 -4.54 -10.25
CA THR A 13 -1.01 -5.26 -11.47
C THR A 13 -2.38 -4.86 -12.00
N TYR A 14 -3.34 -4.63 -11.10
CA TYR A 14 -4.73 -4.37 -11.44
C TYR A 14 -5.30 -3.24 -10.57
N VAL A 15 -5.65 -2.14 -11.20
CA VAL A 15 -6.30 -1.00 -10.53
C VAL A 15 -7.67 -0.78 -11.18
N PRO A 16 -8.74 -1.36 -10.61
CA PRO A 16 -10.10 -1.09 -11.03
C PRO A 16 -10.41 0.42 -11.11
N SER A 17 -11.25 0.85 -12.04
CA SER A 17 -11.61 2.27 -12.19
C SER A 17 -12.36 2.84 -10.97
N ASP A 18 -13.19 2.03 -10.32
CA ASP A 18 -13.88 2.36 -9.07
C ASP A 18 -12.91 2.55 -7.90
N THR A 19 -11.72 1.93 -7.94
CA THR A 19 -10.66 2.18 -6.94
C THR A 19 -10.21 3.63 -6.95
N LEU A 20 -10.23 4.29 -8.11
CA LEU A 20 -9.79 5.68 -8.23
C LEU A 20 -10.78 6.67 -7.61
N ALA A 21 -12.07 6.33 -7.58
CA ALA A 21 -13.11 7.15 -6.95
C ALA A 21 -12.98 7.19 -5.42
N ILE A 22 -12.36 6.17 -4.84
CA ILE A 22 -12.16 6.02 -3.39
C ILE A 22 -10.72 6.29 -2.95
N ALA A 23 -9.80 6.56 -3.88
CA ALA A 23 -8.38 6.75 -3.62
C ALA A 23 -8.03 8.23 -3.45
N ARG A 24 -7.32 8.57 -2.36
CA ARG A 24 -6.81 9.92 -2.11
C ARG A 24 -5.34 9.89 -1.73
N MET A 25 -4.52 10.65 -2.44
CA MET A 25 -3.11 10.86 -2.07
C MET A 25 -3.04 11.70 -0.78
N LEU A 26 -2.41 11.17 0.28
CA LEU A 26 -2.28 11.86 1.57
C LEU A 26 -0.92 12.53 1.73
N SER A 27 0.16 11.84 1.37
CA SER A 27 1.53 12.34 1.55
C SER A 27 2.49 11.69 0.56
N ARG A 28 3.53 12.44 0.20
CA ARG A 28 4.75 11.93 -0.41
C ARG A 28 5.88 12.36 0.52
N ASP A 29 6.47 11.41 1.24
CA ASP A 29 7.66 11.70 2.03
C ASP A 29 8.88 11.46 1.16
N ASP A 30 9.63 12.52 0.88
CA ASP A 30 10.88 12.50 0.10
C ASP A 30 12.11 12.69 1.01
N ARG A 31 11.95 12.60 2.34
CA ARG A 31 13.08 12.70 3.27
C ARG A 31 14.05 11.56 3.04
N GLU A 32 15.33 11.90 2.94
CA GLU A 32 16.47 10.97 2.84
C GLU A 32 16.54 10.12 1.56
N GLY A 33 15.93 10.57 0.44
CA GLY A 33 16.00 9.86 -0.84
C GLY A 33 15.14 8.58 -0.89
N ARG A 34 14.20 8.43 0.05
CA ARG A 34 13.27 7.30 0.16
C ARG A 34 11.85 7.78 -0.08
N ALA A 35 11.48 7.95 -1.35
CA ALA A 35 10.18 8.48 -1.76
C ALA A 35 9.01 7.54 -1.40
N ALA A 36 8.43 7.64 -0.20
CA ALA A 36 7.24 6.88 0.18
C ALA A 36 5.96 7.67 -0.17
N MET A 37 5.00 7.02 -0.79
CA MET A 37 3.69 7.59 -1.14
C MET A 37 2.61 6.91 -0.34
N GLN A 38 1.75 7.69 0.32
CA GLN A 38 0.60 7.20 1.06
C GLN A 38 -0.70 7.55 0.36
N ILE A 39 -1.51 6.52 0.10
CA ILE A 39 -2.80 6.61 -0.56
C ILE A 39 -3.86 6.05 0.40
N GLU A 40 -4.83 6.88 0.75
CA GLU A 40 -6.02 6.47 1.49
C GLU A 40 -7.02 5.81 0.55
N LEU A 41 -7.60 4.68 0.98
CA LEU A 41 -8.67 3.98 0.28
C LEU A 41 -9.94 4.00 1.14
N ARG A 42 -10.94 4.81 0.75
CA ARG A 42 -12.21 4.96 1.46
C ARG A 42 -13.24 3.94 0.99
N ALA A 43 -13.09 2.71 1.45
CA ALA A 43 -14.04 1.63 1.15
C ALA A 43 -14.23 0.67 2.33
N ALA A 44 -15.27 -0.15 2.24
CA ALA A 44 -15.54 -1.19 3.22
C ALA A 44 -14.38 -2.21 3.28
N PRO A 45 -14.01 -2.70 4.48
CA PRO A 45 -12.89 -3.64 4.64
C PRO A 45 -12.98 -4.91 3.77
N ALA A 46 -14.19 -5.42 3.52
CA ALA A 46 -14.39 -6.58 2.66
C ALA A 46 -13.94 -6.31 1.20
N TRP A 47 -14.29 -5.13 0.66
CA TRP A 47 -13.87 -4.71 -0.68
C TRP A 47 -12.35 -4.55 -0.73
N VAL A 48 -11.76 -3.90 0.27
CA VAL A 48 -10.31 -3.66 0.31
C VAL A 48 -9.51 -4.97 0.39
N ARG A 49 -10.00 -5.97 1.15
CA ARG A 49 -9.40 -7.33 1.18
C ARG A 49 -9.50 -8.04 -0.18
N ALA A 50 -10.63 -7.90 -0.89
CA ALA A 50 -10.79 -8.47 -2.22
C ALA A 50 -9.82 -7.82 -3.22
N PHE A 51 -9.70 -6.49 -3.19
CA PHE A 51 -8.72 -5.73 -3.96
C PHE A 51 -7.27 -6.16 -3.67
N ALA A 52 -6.92 -6.34 -2.39
CA ALA A 52 -5.60 -6.78 -1.96
C ALA A 52 -5.26 -8.17 -2.53
N ARG A 53 -6.16 -9.15 -2.39
CA ARG A 53 -5.98 -10.49 -2.96
C ARG A 53 -5.83 -10.47 -4.47
N GLY A 54 -6.66 -9.67 -5.17
CA GLY A 54 -6.60 -9.52 -6.62
C GLY A 54 -5.28 -8.93 -7.13
N ASN A 55 -4.58 -8.18 -6.29
CA ASN A 55 -3.24 -7.64 -6.58
C ASN A 55 -2.09 -8.47 -6.01
N GLY A 56 -2.37 -9.66 -5.46
CA GLY A 56 -1.35 -10.58 -4.95
C GLY A 56 -0.78 -10.19 -3.59
N PHE A 57 -1.43 -9.30 -2.84
CA PHE A 57 -1.01 -9.01 -1.47
C PHE A 57 -1.22 -10.24 -0.58
N VAL A 58 -0.30 -10.44 0.35
CA VAL A 58 -0.37 -11.50 1.36
C VAL A 58 -0.51 -10.86 2.74
N ALA A 59 -1.42 -11.38 3.55
CA ALA A 59 -1.53 -10.97 4.95
C ALA A 59 -0.20 -11.28 5.66
N SER A 60 0.42 -10.26 6.25
CA SER A 60 1.59 -10.43 7.09
C SER A 60 1.13 -10.72 8.50
N GLU A 61 1.63 -11.80 9.07
CA GLU A 61 1.54 -12.04 10.51
C GLU A 61 2.36 -10.96 11.23
N GLY A 62 1.77 -10.40 12.29
CA GLY A 62 2.33 -9.27 13.04
C GLY A 62 1.23 -8.29 13.45
N THR A 63 0.80 -8.37 14.71
CA THR A 63 0.05 -7.29 15.35
C THR A 63 0.96 -6.08 15.45
N LEU A 64 0.53 -4.94 14.91
CA LEU A 64 1.08 -3.65 15.32
C LEU A 64 0.63 -3.44 16.76
N GLU A 65 1.57 -3.44 17.71
CA GLU A 65 1.25 -3.21 19.12
C GLU A 65 0.36 -1.97 19.28
N GLY A 66 -0.76 -2.13 19.98
CA GLY A 66 -1.71 -1.05 20.22
C GLY A 66 -2.69 -0.75 19.09
N MET A 67 -2.70 -1.50 17.98
CA MET A 67 -3.68 -1.34 16.90
C MET A 67 -4.38 -2.65 16.55
N VAL A 68 -5.71 -2.62 16.50
CA VAL A 68 -6.49 -3.65 15.80
C VAL A 68 -6.35 -3.34 14.30
N ALA A 69 -5.33 -3.89 13.65
CA ALA A 69 -5.13 -3.67 12.22
C ALA A 69 -4.52 -4.90 11.54
N GLU A 70 -4.90 -5.15 10.30
CA GLU A 70 -4.28 -6.16 9.45
C GLU A 70 -3.29 -5.50 8.50
N ARG A 71 -2.07 -6.03 8.44
CA ARG A 71 -1.06 -5.62 7.47
C ARG A 71 -1.00 -6.60 6.31
N TRP A 72 -1.04 -6.08 5.10
CA TRP A 72 -0.92 -6.84 3.86
C TRP A 72 0.28 -6.32 3.08
N VAL A 73 1.11 -7.23 2.59
CA VAL A 73 2.39 -6.89 1.95
C VAL A 73 2.44 -7.50 0.56
N LEU A 74 2.89 -6.71 -0.41
CA LEU A 74 3.22 -7.16 -1.75
C LEU A 74 4.71 -6.94 -1.98
N LEU A 75 5.46 -8.04 -2.08
CA LEU A 75 6.88 -8.05 -2.46
C LEU A 75 6.99 -8.34 -3.96
N GLN A 76 7.49 -7.40 -4.76
CA GLN A 76 7.68 -7.62 -6.19
C GLN A 76 9.14 -7.94 -6.51
N PRO A 77 9.46 -9.11 -7.09
CA PRO A 77 10.85 -9.49 -7.39
C PRO A 77 11.50 -8.65 -8.52
N ARG A 78 10.71 -7.87 -9.28
CA ARG A 78 11.17 -7.12 -10.46
C ARG A 78 11.09 -5.59 -10.32
N ARG A 79 10.52 -5.08 -9.23
CA ARG A 79 10.44 -3.64 -8.96
C ARG A 79 11.07 -3.40 -7.59
N PRO A 80 12.06 -2.50 -7.47
CA PRO A 80 12.79 -2.28 -6.21
C PRO A 80 11.95 -1.51 -5.18
N GLY A 81 10.76 -2.01 -4.84
CA GLY A 81 9.82 -1.38 -3.91
C GLY A 81 8.74 -2.29 -3.38
N LEU A 82 8.30 -1.93 -2.17
CA LEU A 82 7.32 -2.65 -1.38
C LEU A 82 6.02 -1.87 -1.31
N VAL A 83 4.90 -2.58 -1.40
CA VAL A 83 3.58 -1.99 -1.19
C VAL A 83 2.97 -2.61 0.07
N HIS A 84 2.59 -1.75 1.00
CA HIS A 84 1.93 -2.11 2.25
C HIS A 84 0.49 -1.62 2.23
N LEU A 85 -0.43 -2.46 2.67
CA LEU A 85 -1.81 -2.09 2.87
C LEU A 85 -2.16 -2.35 4.34
N LEU A 86 -2.56 -1.30 5.04
CA LEU A 86 -3.02 -1.33 6.42
C LEU A 86 -4.56 -1.28 6.41
N LEU A 87 -5.19 -2.28 7.02
CA LEU A 87 -6.63 -2.34 7.24
C LEU A 87 -6.92 -2.10 8.73
N PRO A 88 -7.43 -0.93 9.10
CA PRO A 88 -7.87 -0.68 10.47
C PRO A 88 -9.09 -1.56 10.83
N GLY A 89 -9.12 -2.07 12.05
CA GLY A 89 -10.21 -2.86 12.61
C GLY A 89 -11.29 -2.01 13.28
N ASP A 90 -11.05 -0.72 13.46
CA ASP A 90 -12.01 0.27 13.95
C ASP A 90 -12.96 0.81 12.86
N GLY A 91 -12.78 0.36 11.60
CA GLY A 91 -13.56 0.84 10.45
C GLY A 91 -13.04 2.13 9.82
N SER A 92 -11.90 2.65 10.28
CA SER A 92 -11.21 3.77 9.62
C SER A 92 -10.78 3.40 8.18
N PRO A 93 -10.60 4.39 7.28
CA PRO A 93 -10.14 4.14 5.91
C PRO A 93 -8.84 3.34 5.87
N ALA A 94 -8.71 2.48 4.87
CA ALA A 94 -7.47 1.72 4.67
C ALA A 94 -6.35 2.63 4.14
N LEU A 95 -5.11 2.30 4.46
CA LEU A 95 -3.93 3.02 3.99
C LEU A 95 -3.06 2.11 3.13
N LEU A 96 -2.89 2.50 1.87
CA LEU A 96 -1.95 1.90 0.93
C LEU A 96 -0.67 2.75 0.90
N THR A 97 0.43 2.21 1.39
CA THR A 97 1.74 2.85 1.35
C THR A 97 2.61 2.17 0.30
N ILE A 98 3.09 2.94 -0.66
CA ILE A 98 4.04 2.50 -1.69
C ILE A 98 5.39 3.09 -1.33
N ALA A 99 6.38 2.24 -1.06
CA ALA A 99 7.72 2.68 -0.70
C ALA A 99 8.78 1.99 -1.58
N PRO A 100 9.79 2.72 -2.09
CA PRO A 100 10.96 2.10 -2.67
C PRO A 100 11.64 1.25 -1.60
N GLU A 101 12.03 0.05 -1.98
CA GLU A 101 12.74 -0.89 -1.12
C GLU A 101 14.18 -0.41 -1.17
N VAL A 102 14.70 0.01 -0.03
CA VAL A 102 16.15 0.10 0.10
C VAL A 102 16.62 -1.34 0.12
N VAL A 103 17.08 -1.84 -1.02
CA VAL A 103 17.91 -3.03 -1.08
C VAL A 103 19.18 -2.67 -0.31
N ASN A 104 19.14 -2.85 1.01
CA ASN A 104 20.35 -3.09 1.77
C ASN A 104 20.84 -4.44 1.28
N GLY A 105 21.56 -4.44 0.15
CA GLY A 105 22.36 -5.59 -0.23
C GLY A 105 23.24 -5.95 0.97
N PRO A 106 23.53 -7.25 1.19
CA PRO A 106 24.46 -7.63 2.22
C PRO A 106 25.75 -6.82 2.00
N ARG A 107 26.18 -6.07 3.01
CA ARG A 107 27.54 -5.53 3.04
C ARG A 107 28.46 -6.74 2.88
N ARG A 108 29.01 -6.93 1.69
CA ARG A 108 30.17 -7.77 1.44
C ARG A 108 31.37 -6.85 1.30
#